data_AF-A0A1M7E198-F1
#
_entry.id   AF-A0A1M7E198-F1
#
_cell.length_a   1.000
_cell.length_b   1.000
_cell.length_c   1.000
_cell.angle_alpha   90.00
_cell.angle_beta   90.00
_cell.angle_gamma   90.00
#
_symmetry.space_group_name_H-M   'P 1'
#
loop_
_entity.id
_entity.type
_entity.pdbx_description
1 polymer ?
#
loop_
_entity_poly.entity_id
_entity_poly.type
_entity_poly.pdbx_seq_one_letter_code
_entity_poly.pdbx_strand_id
1 'polypeptide(L)'
;MTSVTSIKLDDDMKGRVRHLAEARKRTSHWIMREAISQYVEREEKREALRQETLEAWEEFRETGLHATAEEVDKWLESWGTDNQLPSPECQK
;
A
#
# COMPACT_ATOMS: atom_id res chain seq x y z
N MET A 1 -8.35 -21.67 9.66
CA MET A 1 -7.90 -22.25 10.95
C MET A 1 -6.79 -21.37 11.50
N THR A 2 -6.79 -21.06 12.79
CA THR A 2 -5.67 -20.34 13.43
C THR A 2 -4.64 -21.34 13.96
N SER A 3 -3.38 -21.20 13.57
CA SER A 3 -2.26 -21.99 14.09
C SER A 3 -1.42 -21.13 15.05
N VAL A 4 -0.80 -21.78 16.04
CA VAL A 4 0.14 -21.12 16.96
C VAL A 4 1.51 -21.09 16.30
N THR A 5 2.14 -19.92 16.29
CA THR A 5 3.49 -19.73 15.79
C THR A 5 4.35 -19.04 16.85
N SER A 6 5.51 -19.63 17.16
CA SER A 6 6.47 -19.05 18.10
C SER A 6 7.36 -18.04 17.40
N ILE A 7 7.45 -16.83 17.94
CA ILE A 7 8.27 -15.73 17.39
C ILE A 7 9.37 -15.42 18.40
N LYS A 8 10.61 -15.30 17.91
CA LYS A 8 11.74 -14.86 18.73
C LYS A 8 11.76 -13.34 18.78
N LEU A 9 11.77 -12.80 20.00
CA LEU A 9 11.95 -11.39 20.28
C LEU A 9 13.06 -11.27 21.32
N ASP A 10 13.98 -10.33 21.10
CA ASP A 10 14.92 -9.91 22.13
C ASP A 10 14.20 -9.20 23.29
N ASP A 11 14.92 -8.99 24.38
CA ASP A 11 14.33 -8.44 25.61
C ASP A 11 13.96 -6.96 25.46
N ASP A 12 14.68 -6.20 24.62
CA ASP A 12 14.34 -4.80 24.31
C ASP A 12 12.96 -4.73 23.62
N MET A 13 12.78 -5.49 22.53
CA MET A 13 11.55 -5.50 21.77
C MET A 13 10.38 -6.02 22.61
N LYS A 14 10.58 -7.06 23.43
CA LYS A 14 9.56 -7.52 24.38
C LYS A 14 9.15 -6.41 25.35
N GLY A 15 10.11 -5.66 25.88
CA GLY A 15 9.85 -4.51 26.75
C GLY A 15 9.02 -3.44 26.06
N ARG A 16 9.41 -3.06 24.83
CA ARG A 16 8.69 -2.07 24.01
C ARG A 16 7.27 -2.49 23.68
N VAL A 17 7.05 -3.75 23.30
CA VAL A 17 5.71 -4.29 23.04
C VAL A 17 4.84 -4.27 24.29
N ARG A 18 5.39 -4.64 25.46
CA ARG A 18 4.65 -4.62 26.73
C ARG A 18 4.23 -3.19 27.10
N HIS A 19 5.16 -2.24 27.05
CA HIS A 19 4.86 -0.83 27.34
C HIS A 19 3.80 -0.27 26.38
N LEU A 20 3.89 -0.58 25.09
CA LEU A 20 2.89 -0.15 24.11
C LEU A 20 1.51 -0.78 24.37
N ALA A 21 1.48 -2.06 24.77
CA ALA A 21 0.27 -2.76 25.12
C ALA A 21 -0.43 -2.12 26.31
N GLU A 22 0.31 -1.79 27.38
CA GLU A 22 -0.18 -1.10 28.57
C GLU A 22 -0.75 0.28 28.22
N ALA A 23 0.01 1.11 27.49
CA ALA A 23 -0.41 2.44 27.07
C ALA A 23 -1.71 2.41 26.24
N ARG A 24 -1.89 1.37 25.41
CA ARG A 24 -3.07 1.21 24.56
C ARG A 24 -4.19 0.37 25.19
N LYS A 25 -4.03 -0.10 26.44
CA LYS A 25 -4.96 -1.01 27.12
C LYS A 25 -5.27 -2.27 26.30
N ARG A 26 -4.25 -2.87 25.71
CA ARG A 26 -4.31 -4.10 24.91
C ARG A 26 -3.35 -5.15 25.46
N THR A 27 -3.45 -6.39 24.98
CA THR A 27 -2.48 -7.44 25.31
C THR A 27 -1.27 -7.36 24.38
N SER A 28 -0.09 -7.77 24.84
CA SER A 28 1.10 -7.87 24.00
C SER A 28 0.85 -8.74 22.76
N HIS A 29 0.08 -9.82 22.91
CA HIS A 29 -0.32 -10.68 21.79
C HIS A 29 -1.12 -9.92 20.74
N TRP A 30 -2.08 -9.09 21.16
CA TRP A 30 -2.85 -8.25 20.22
C TRP A 30 -1.94 -7.28 19.48
N ILE A 31 -1.01 -6.61 20.18
CA ILE A 31 -0.04 -5.69 19.56
C ILE A 31 0.82 -6.39 18.52
N MET A 32 1.33 -7.58 18.83
CA MET A 32 2.17 -8.34 17.89
C MET A 32 1.39 -8.77 16.66
N ARG A 33 0.18 -9.30 16.83
CA ARG A 33 -0.66 -9.71 15.70
C ARG A 33 -1.02 -8.53 14.81
N GLU A 34 -1.39 -7.40 15.41
CA GLU A 34 -1.70 -6.18 14.71
C GLU A 34 -0.50 -5.67 13.90
N ALA A 35 0.68 -5.64 14.51
CA ALA A 35 1.91 -5.23 13.82
C ALA A 35 2.25 -6.13 12.63
N ILE A 36 2.06 -7.45 12.77
CA ILE A 36 2.27 -8.40 11.66
C ILE A 36 1.25 -8.15 10.55
N SER A 37 -0.05 -7.97 10.87
CA SER A 37 -1.09 -7.69 9.87
C SER A 37 -0.76 -6.43 9.07
N GLN A 38 -0.46 -5.34 9.76
CA GLN A 38 -0.13 -4.06 9.12
C GLN A 38 1.12 -4.16 8.25
N TYR A 39 2.13 -4.93 8.68
CA TYR A 39 3.33 -5.16 7.87
C TYR A 39 2.99 -5.92 6.60
N VAL A 40 2.29 -7.05 6.71
CA VAL A 40 1.93 -7.92 5.59
C VAL A 40 1.07 -7.16 4.58
N GLU A 41 0.00 -6.50 5.03
CA GLU A 41 -0.89 -5.73 4.16
C GLU A 41 -0.14 -4.64 3.37
N ARG A 42 0.85 -3.98 4.00
CA ARG A 42 1.67 -2.97 3.33
C ARG A 42 2.60 -3.57 2.29
N GLU A 43 3.22 -4.72 2.57
CA GLU A 43 4.08 -5.40 1.61
C GLU A 43 3.28 -6.00 0.45
N GLU A 44 2.08 -6.54 0.70
CA GLU A 44 1.16 -7.00 -0.34
C GLU A 44 0.74 -5.85 -1.28
N LYS A 45 0.37 -4.70 -0.73
CA LYS A 45 0.04 -3.50 -1.54
C LYS A 45 1.23 -3.01 -2.36
N ARG A 46 2.44 -3.05 -1.79
CA ARG A 46 3.66 -2.67 -2.51
C ARG A 46 3.93 -3.63 -3.67
N GLU A 47 3.76 -4.93 -3.45
CA GLU A 47 3.97 -5.92 -4.49
C GLU A 47 2.90 -5.82 -5.59
N ALA A 48 1.64 -5.61 -5.23
CA ALA A 48 0.56 -5.37 -6.20
C ALA A 48 0.89 -4.16 -7.10
N LEU A 49 1.23 -3.02 -6.50
CA LEU A 49 1.62 -1.82 -7.25
C LEU A 49 2.85 -2.09 -8.15
N ARG A 50 3.83 -2.86 -7.66
CA ARG A 50 5.01 -3.23 -8.44
C ARG A 50 4.65 -4.04 -9.68
N GLN A 51 3.76 -5.02 -9.53
CA GLN A 51 3.30 -5.85 -10.65
C GLN A 51 2.49 -5.02 -11.64
N GLU A 52 1.52 -4.22 -11.17
CA GLU A 52 0.73 -3.31 -12.02
C GLU A 52 1.63 -2.36 -12.83
N THR A 53 2.67 -1.81 -12.20
CA THR A 53 3.64 -0.93 -12.88
C THR A 53 4.43 -1.67 -13.95
N LEU A 54 4.84 -2.92 -13.71
CA LEU A 54 5.56 -3.72 -14.69
C LEU A 54 4.67 -4.12 -15.86
N GLU A 55 3.41 -4.47 -15.59
CA GLU A 55 2.42 -4.78 -16.62
C GLU A 55 2.15 -3.55 -17.50
N ALA A 56 1.91 -2.38 -16.91
CA ALA A 56 1.73 -1.13 -17.64
C ALA A 56 2.98 -0.74 -18.46
N TRP A 57 4.17 -1.00 -17.93
CA TRP A 57 5.42 -0.75 -18.64
C TRP A 57 5.57 -1.67 -19.87
N GLU A 58 5.24 -2.95 -19.74
CA GLU A 58 5.30 -3.87 -20.87
C GLU A 58 4.25 -3.54 -21.93
N GLU A 59 3.02 -3.21 -21.53
CA GLU A 59 1.97 -2.75 -22.43
C GLU A 59 2.39 -1.49 -23.22
N PHE A 60 3.01 -0.52 -22.56
CA PHE A 60 3.55 0.67 -23.24
C PHE A 60 4.64 0.29 -24.23
N ARG A 61 5.56 -0.62 -23.87
CA ARG A 61 6.63 -1.07 -24.77
C ARG A 61 6.09 -1.79 -26.02
N GLU A 62 5.00 -2.52 -25.88
CA GLU A 62 4.38 -3.24 -26.99
C GLU A 62 3.49 -2.35 -27.88
N THR A 63 2.71 -1.46 -27.27
CA THR A 63 1.65 -0.70 -27.96
C THR A 63 2.03 0.74 -28.29
N GLY A 64 2.93 1.33 -27.50
CA GLY A 64 3.24 2.76 -27.49
C GLY A 64 2.13 3.63 -26.88
N LEU A 65 1.04 3.05 -26.39
CA LEU A 65 -0.10 3.81 -25.86
C LEU A 65 0.24 4.43 -24.50
N HIS A 66 0.03 5.74 -24.38
CA HIS A 66 0.30 6.52 -23.17
C HIS A 66 -0.66 7.71 -23.07
N ALA A 67 -0.89 8.21 -21.86
CA ALA A 67 -1.45 9.54 -21.65
C ALA A 67 -0.30 10.54 -21.55
N THR A 68 -0.44 11.71 -22.16
CA THR A 68 0.59 12.75 -22.05
C THR A 68 0.51 13.43 -20.68
N ALA A 69 1.63 13.99 -20.21
CA ALA A 69 1.66 14.73 -18.94
C ALA A 69 0.66 15.90 -18.95
N GLU A 70 0.51 16.61 -20.07
CA GLU A 70 -0.41 17.73 -20.21
C GLU A 70 -1.89 17.32 -20.09
N GLU A 71 -2.26 16.13 -20.59
CA GLU A 71 -3.61 15.59 -20.44
C GLU A 71 -3.90 15.19 -19.00
N VAL A 72 -2.93 14.56 -18.35
CA VAL A 72 -3.02 14.19 -16.94
C VAL A 72 -3.12 15.43 -16.05
N ASP A 73 -2.31 16.45 -16.30
CA ASP A 73 -2.31 17.70 -15.53
C ASP A 73 -3.66 18.41 -15.63
N LYS A 74 -4.22 18.58 -16.84
CA LYS A 74 -5.56 19.17 -17.03
C LYS A 74 -6.64 18.38 -16.31
N TRP A 75 -6.55 17.05 -16.33
CA TRP A 75 -7.49 16.20 -15.61
C TRP A 75 -7.39 16.40 -14.09
N LEU A 76 -6.17 16.41 -13.53
CA LEU A 76 -5.94 16.62 -12.10
C LEU A 76 -6.40 18.02 -11.63
N GLU A 77 -6.16 19.06 -12.43
CA GLU A 77 -6.61 20.42 -12.14
C GLU A 77 -8.13 20.55 -12.07
N SER A 78 -8.87 19.70 -12.77
CA SER A 78 -10.33 19.70 -12.77
C SER A 78 -10.95 19.08 -11.52
N TRP A 79 -10.17 18.35 -10.71
CA TRP A 79 -10.69 17.65 -9.54
C TRP A 79 -11.24 18.61 -8.48
N GLY A 80 -12.44 18.31 -7.97
CA GLY A 80 -13.10 19.16 -6.97
C GLY A 80 -13.75 20.42 -7.54
N THR A 81 -13.83 20.55 -8.87
CA THR A 81 -14.62 21.59 -9.55
C THR A 81 -15.96 21.05 -10.05
N ASP A 82 -16.90 21.94 -10.38
CA ASP A 82 -18.18 21.56 -10.98
C ASP A 82 -18.03 20.94 -12.39
N ASN A 83 -16.87 21.12 -13.04
CA ASN A 83 -16.56 20.64 -14.39
C ASN A 83 -15.39 19.64 -14.38
N GLN A 84 -15.43 18.67 -13.46
CA GLN A 84 -14.41 17.62 -13.40
C GLN A 84 -14.35 16.81 -14.70
N LEU A 85 -13.16 16.69 -15.27
CA LEU A 85 -12.89 15.98 -16.52
C LEU A 85 -12.78 14.46 -16.28
N PRO A 86 -13.07 13.62 -17.29
CA PRO A 86 -12.79 12.19 -17.23
C PRO A 86 -11.28 11.92 -17.24
N SER A 87 -10.86 10.76 -16.74
CA SER A 87 -9.47 10.31 -16.82
C SER A 87 -9.02 10.28 -18.28
N PRO A 88 -7.80 10.75 -18.61
CA PRO A 88 -7.28 10.64 -19.96
C PRO A 88 -7.11 9.17 -20.35
N GLU A 89 -7.40 8.85 -21.61
CA GLU A 89 -7.19 7.53 -22.19
C GLU A 89 -5.76 7.41 -22.75
N CYS A 90 -5.18 6.22 -22.72
CA CYS A 90 -3.87 5.97 -23.34
C CYS A 90 -4.01 5.97 -24.87
N GLN A 91 -3.22 6.82 -25.54
CA GLN A 91 -3.20 7.01 -26.98
C GLN A 91 -1.76 6.99 -27.53
N LYS A 92 -1.59 6.85 -28.86
CA LYS A 92 -0.26 6.81 -29.49
C LYS A 92 0.40 8.17 -29.57
#